data_AF-A0A925RM78-F1
#
_entry.id   AF-A0A925RM78-F1
#
_cell.length_a   1.000
_cell.length_b   1.000
_cell.length_c   1.000
_cell.angle_alpha   90.00
_cell.angle_beta   90.00
_cell.angle_gamma   90.00
#
_symmetry.space_group_name_H-M   'P 1'
#
loop_
_entity.id
_entity.type
_entity.pdbx_description
1 polymer ?
#
loop_
_entity_poly.entity_id
_entity_poly.type
_entity_poly.pdbx_seq_one_letter_code
_entity_poly.pdbx_strand_id
1 'polypeptide(L)'
;RTRLGQRVARELTYLSGGALRDACPNEVLEGLFGHVATLDPALIGNLVAAYLEHTAEDMLSTIRVPTLIIAGDRDQLTPVAAAERMQRAIPGSELVVFPGHTHLVQVEQPEAVHAAIEAFLQAHAL
;
A
#
# COMPACT_ATOMS: atom_id res chain seq x y z
N ARG A 1 -9.02 -1.27 26.85
CA ARG A 1 -8.33 -0.09 26.25
C ARG A 1 -9.39 0.83 25.64
N THR A 2 -9.20 2.15 25.66
CA THR A 2 -10.29 3.15 25.48
C THR A 2 -10.59 3.44 24.00
N ARG A 3 -11.86 3.75 23.69
CA ARG A 3 -12.33 4.23 22.36
C ARG A 3 -11.50 5.41 21.81
N LEU A 4 -10.79 6.12 22.67
CA LEU A 4 -9.92 7.23 22.32
C LEU A 4 -8.69 6.79 21.50
N GLY A 5 -8.05 5.68 21.87
CA GLY A 5 -6.86 5.20 21.15
C GLY A 5 -7.17 4.76 19.71
N GLN A 6 -8.30 4.08 19.52
CA GLN A 6 -8.79 3.70 18.19
C GLN A 6 -9.11 4.91 17.32
N ARG A 7 -9.72 5.95 17.92
CA ARG A 7 -10.04 7.19 17.20
C ARG A 7 -8.77 7.92 16.75
N VAL A 8 -7.75 8.01 17.61
CA VAL A 8 -6.47 8.66 17.26
C VAL A 8 -5.75 7.90 16.14
N ALA A 9 -5.65 6.57 16.24
CA ALA A 9 -5.02 5.75 15.20
C ALA A 9 -5.69 5.95 13.83
N ARG A 10 -7.04 5.97 13.80
CA ARG A 10 -7.80 6.18 12.57
C ARG A 10 -7.57 7.56 11.95
N GLU A 11 -7.54 8.62 12.76
CA GLU A 11 -7.30 9.97 12.24
C GLU A 11 -5.87 10.12 11.69
N LEU A 12 -4.88 9.50 12.34
CA LEU A 12 -3.51 9.47 11.83
C LEU A 12 -3.42 8.80 10.46
N THR A 13 -4.13 7.69 10.24
CA THR A 13 -4.20 7.02 8.94
C THR A 13 -4.70 7.92 7.83
N TYR A 14 -5.77 8.67 8.07
CA TYR A 14 -6.31 9.57 7.05
C TYR A 14 -5.33 10.71 6.74
N LEU A 15 -4.70 11.27 7.78
CA LEU A 15 -3.73 12.35 7.64
C LEU A 15 -2.45 11.90 6.93
N SER A 16 -2.03 10.65 7.11
CA SER A 16 -0.84 10.08 6.49
C SER A 16 -1.09 9.53 5.09
N GLY A 17 -2.26 9.75 4.48
CA GLY A 17 -2.59 9.12 3.18
C GLY A 17 -2.53 7.59 3.24
N GLY A 18 -2.90 7.00 4.38
CA GLY A 18 -3.03 5.56 4.54
C GLY A 18 -4.39 5.04 4.06
N ALA A 19 -5.42 5.89 4.01
CA ALA A 19 -6.74 5.56 3.50
C ALA A 19 -7.52 6.82 3.10
N LEU A 20 -8.41 6.71 2.12
CA LEU A 20 -9.48 7.66 1.86
C LEU A 20 -10.68 7.39 2.76
N ARG A 21 -11.13 8.45 3.46
CA ARG A 21 -12.24 8.38 4.43
C ARG A 21 -13.56 7.88 3.85
N ASP A 22 -13.86 8.26 2.61
CA ASP A 22 -15.15 7.98 1.97
C ASP A 22 -15.10 6.81 0.96
N ALA A 23 -13.91 6.22 0.75
CA ALA A 23 -13.73 5.11 -0.20
C ALA A 23 -13.37 3.78 0.48
N CYS A 24 -12.83 3.79 1.71
CA CYS A 24 -12.59 2.57 2.48
C CYS A 24 -13.79 2.26 3.40
N PRO A 25 -14.35 1.03 3.37
CA PRO A 25 -15.36 0.61 4.34
C PRO A 25 -14.82 0.72 5.77
N ASN A 26 -15.62 1.29 6.68
CA ASN A 26 -15.19 1.50 8.07
C ASN A 26 -14.78 0.21 8.78
N GLU A 27 -15.43 -0.92 8.46
CA GLU A 27 -15.09 -2.22 9.06
C GLU A 27 -13.66 -2.67 8.74
N VAL A 28 -13.17 -2.39 7.52
CA VAL A 28 -11.81 -2.72 7.09
C VAL A 28 -10.79 -1.91 7.89
N LEU A 29 -11.06 -0.60 8.03
CA LEU A 29 -10.19 0.30 8.79
C LEU A 29 -10.23 -0.03 10.29
N GLU A 30 -11.42 -0.31 10.84
CA GLU A 30 -11.57 -0.71 12.25
C GLU A 30 -10.90 -2.06 12.54
N GLY A 31 -10.94 -3.01 11.62
CA GLY A 31 -10.22 -4.28 11.74
C GLY A 31 -8.70 -4.08 11.73
N LEU A 32 -8.20 -3.36 10.72
CA LEU A 32 -6.76 -3.11 10.54
C LEU A 32 -6.18 -2.28 11.69
N PHE A 33 -6.75 -1.11 11.97
CA PHE A 33 -6.26 -0.21 13.02
C PHE A 33 -6.66 -0.64 14.42
N GLY A 34 -7.77 -1.38 14.56
CA GLY A 34 -8.13 -2.04 15.80
C GLY A 34 -7.04 -3.01 16.24
N HIS A 35 -6.52 -3.82 15.32
CA HIS A 35 -5.41 -4.73 15.61
C HIS A 35 -4.12 -3.98 15.93
N VAL A 36 -3.72 -2.99 15.11
CA VAL A 36 -2.52 -2.18 15.37
C VAL A 36 -2.59 -1.49 16.73
N ALA A 37 -3.75 -0.97 17.13
CA ALA A 37 -3.94 -0.35 18.45
C ALA A 37 -3.85 -1.34 19.64
N THR A 38 -3.85 -2.65 19.38
CA THR A 38 -3.58 -3.67 20.41
C THR A 38 -2.08 -3.92 20.61
N LEU A 39 -1.23 -3.59 19.63
CA LEU A 39 0.20 -3.83 19.72
C LEU A 39 0.88 -2.91 20.74
N ASP A 40 2.06 -3.32 21.20
CA ASP A 40 2.92 -2.49 22.03
C ASP A 40 3.46 -1.31 21.18
N PRO A 41 3.31 -0.05 21.61
CA PRO A 41 3.86 1.09 20.89
C PRO A 41 5.37 1.00 20.64
N ALA A 42 6.14 0.40 21.55
CA ALA A 42 7.57 0.19 21.35
C ALA A 42 7.84 -0.81 20.22
N LEU A 43 7.00 -1.84 20.10
CA LEU A 43 7.08 -2.79 18.99
C LEU A 43 6.75 -2.12 17.66
N ILE A 44 5.69 -1.30 17.60
CA ILE A 44 5.34 -0.55 16.38
C ILE A 44 6.50 0.38 15.98
N GLY A 45 7.06 1.12 16.93
CA GLY A 45 8.18 2.03 16.67
C GLY A 45 9.41 1.31 16.12
N ASN A 46 9.79 0.17 16.73
CA ASN A 46 10.90 -0.64 16.27
C ASN A 46 10.66 -1.22 14.87
N LEU A 47 9.42 -1.66 14.57
CA LEU A 47 9.08 -2.19 13.25
C LEU A 47 9.17 -1.11 12.16
N VAL A 48 8.65 0.09 12.44
CA VAL A 48 8.74 1.23 11.52
C VAL A 48 10.21 1.60 11.28
N ALA A 49 11.02 1.67 12.34
CA ALA A 49 12.46 1.95 12.20
C ALA A 49 13.15 0.90 11.32
N ALA A 50 12.87 -0.39 11.54
CA ALA A 50 13.43 -1.47 10.73
C ALA A 50 12.99 -1.39 9.26
N TYR A 51 11.74 -1.01 8.98
CA TYR A 51 11.27 -0.80 7.60
C TYR A 51 11.96 0.36 6.91
N LEU A 52 12.25 1.45 7.63
CA LEU A 52 12.96 2.61 7.07
C LEU A 52 14.43 2.32 6.77
N GLU A 53 15.04 1.36 7.46
CA GLU A 53 16.44 0.94 7.25
C GLU A 53 16.57 -0.20 6.22
N HIS A 54 15.47 -0.90 5.92
CA HIS A 54 15.49 -2.04 5.01
C HIS A 54 15.35 -1.60 3.54
N THR A 55 16.12 -2.25 2.66
CA THR A 55 15.95 -2.16 1.22
C THR A 55 16.23 -3.50 0.56
N ALA A 56 15.49 -3.79 -0.51
CA ALA A 56 15.71 -4.92 -1.41
C ALA A 56 15.86 -4.43 -2.87
N GLU A 57 16.27 -3.18 -3.05
CA GLU A 57 16.41 -2.56 -4.37
C GLU A 57 17.42 -3.28 -5.29
N ASP A 58 18.45 -3.88 -4.69
CA ASP A 58 19.46 -4.67 -5.39
C ASP A 58 18.86 -5.91 -6.08
N MET A 59 17.78 -6.47 -5.53
CA MET A 59 17.09 -7.63 -6.09
C MET A 59 16.21 -7.28 -7.30
N LEU A 60 15.74 -6.04 -7.44
CA LEU A 60 14.74 -5.67 -8.45
C LEU A 60 15.23 -5.96 -9.87
N SER A 61 16.50 -5.67 -10.14
CA SER A 61 17.14 -5.93 -11.43
C SER A 61 17.33 -7.41 -11.76
N THR A 62 17.08 -8.32 -10.80
CA THR A 62 17.20 -9.78 -10.96
C THR A 62 15.87 -10.44 -11.32
N ILE A 63 14.75 -9.74 -11.19
CA ILE A 63 13.41 -10.25 -11.53
C ILE A 63 13.31 -10.41 -13.06
N ARG A 64 12.84 -11.58 -13.51
CA ARG A 64 12.74 -11.94 -14.94
C ARG A 64 11.32 -12.35 -15.36
N VAL A 65 10.42 -12.53 -14.41
CA VAL A 65 9.02 -12.88 -14.67
C VAL A 65 8.20 -11.62 -14.93
N PRO A 66 7.08 -11.71 -15.67
CA PRO A 66 6.13 -10.62 -15.78
C PRO A 66 5.80 -10.05 -14.40
N THR A 67 5.83 -8.73 -14.26
CA THR A 67 5.59 -8.05 -12.98
C THR A 67 4.66 -6.87 -13.17
N LEU A 68 3.54 -6.87 -12.44
CA LEU A 68 2.63 -5.73 -12.33
C LEU A 68 2.88 -5.00 -11.01
N ILE A 69 3.02 -3.67 -11.09
CA ILE A 69 3.13 -2.77 -9.95
C ILE A 69 1.88 -1.89 -9.92
N ILE A 70 1.22 -1.81 -8.76
CA ILE A 70 0.01 -1.00 -8.56
C ILE A 70 0.29 0.01 -7.43
N ALA A 71 -0.05 1.27 -7.65
CA ALA A 71 0.15 2.33 -6.65
C ALA A 71 -0.96 3.39 -6.71
N GLY A 72 -1.25 4.03 -5.57
CA GLY A 72 -1.99 5.28 -5.50
C GLY A 72 -1.05 6.49 -5.51
N ASP A 73 -1.42 7.59 -6.19
CA ASP A 73 -0.57 8.80 -6.26
C ASP A 73 -0.59 9.67 -4.99
N ARG A 74 -1.53 9.43 -4.06
CA ARG A 74 -1.64 10.09 -2.75
C ARG A 74 -1.18 9.23 -1.59
N ASP A 75 -0.57 8.08 -1.88
CA ASP A 75 0.07 7.26 -0.86
C ASP A 75 1.27 8.01 -0.24
N GLN A 76 1.25 8.24 1.08
CA GLN A 76 2.42 8.79 1.80
C GLN A 76 3.16 7.75 2.64
N LEU A 77 2.63 6.52 2.77
CA LEU A 77 3.31 5.41 3.42
C LEU A 77 4.34 4.79 2.47
N THR A 78 3.93 4.54 1.23
CA THR A 78 4.80 4.09 0.13
C THR A 78 4.61 5.00 -1.09
N PRO A 79 5.26 6.17 -1.11
CA PRO A 79 5.07 7.17 -2.16
C PRO A 79 5.24 6.59 -3.57
N VAL A 80 4.43 7.08 -4.52
CA VAL A 80 4.44 6.62 -5.92
C VAL A 80 5.84 6.61 -6.57
N ALA A 81 6.73 7.52 -6.15
CA ALA A 81 8.12 7.55 -6.58
C ALA A 81 8.88 6.24 -6.28
N ALA A 82 8.49 5.49 -5.25
CA ALA A 82 9.01 4.15 -4.98
C ALA A 82 8.55 3.13 -6.05
N ALA A 83 7.27 3.14 -6.40
CA ALA A 83 6.72 2.29 -7.46
C ALA A 83 7.36 2.60 -8.83
N GLU A 84 7.58 3.87 -9.14
CA GLU A 84 8.30 4.28 -10.36
C GLU A 84 9.76 3.83 -10.36
N ARG A 85 10.45 3.87 -9.21
CA ARG A 85 11.81 3.32 -9.09
C ARG A 85 11.81 1.81 -9.31
N MET A 86 10.84 1.09 -8.75
CA MET A 86 10.68 -0.34 -9.00
C MET A 86 10.45 -0.63 -10.48
N GLN A 87 9.56 0.11 -11.14
CA GLN A 87 9.28 -0.06 -12.56
C GLN A 87 10.55 0.12 -13.42
N ARG A 88 11.33 1.17 -13.13
CA ARG A 88 12.60 1.41 -13.85
C ARG A 88 13.64 0.31 -13.62
N ALA A 89 13.62 -0.33 -12.45
CA ALA A 89 14.60 -1.34 -12.07
C ALA A 89 14.23 -2.76 -12.52
N ILE A 90 12.94 -3.09 -12.61
CA ILE A 90 12.45 -4.42 -13.00
C ILE A 90 12.24 -4.47 -14.52
N PRO A 91 13.04 -5.25 -15.28
CA PRO A 91 12.90 -5.35 -16.73
C PRO A 91 11.52 -5.89 -17.13
N GLY A 92 10.84 -5.17 -18.03
CA GLY A 92 9.54 -5.59 -18.56
C GLY A 92 8.37 -5.46 -17.58
N SER A 93 8.56 -4.75 -16.46
CA SER A 93 7.46 -4.48 -15.53
C SER A 93 6.47 -3.44 -16.07
N GLU A 94 5.23 -3.56 -15.60
CA GLU A 94 4.14 -2.63 -15.85
C GLU A 94 3.80 -1.89 -14.56
N LEU A 95 3.48 -0.59 -14.67
CA LEU A 95 3.07 0.23 -13.54
C LEU A 95 1.70 0.85 -13.83
N VAL A 96 0.74 0.61 -12.94
CA VAL A 96 -0.57 1.25 -12.95
C VAL A 96 -0.67 2.16 -11.72
N VAL A 97 -0.77 3.47 -11.99
CA VAL A 97 -0.97 4.48 -10.95
C VAL A 97 -2.43 4.91 -10.95
N PHE A 98 -3.06 4.89 -9.77
CA PHE A 98 -4.45 5.29 -9.56
C PHE A 98 -4.50 6.73 -9.02
N PRO A 99 -4.93 7.72 -9.84
CA PRO A 99 -4.94 9.11 -9.42
C PRO A 99 -5.97 9.38 -8.33
N GLY A 100 -5.59 10.15 -7.32
CA GLY A 100 -6.43 10.49 -6.17
C GLY A 100 -6.50 9.44 -5.07
N HIS A 101 -5.81 8.29 -5.21
CA HIS A 101 -5.91 7.13 -4.32
C HIS A 101 -4.67 6.94 -3.46
N THR A 102 -4.83 6.22 -2.35
CA THR A 102 -3.84 6.17 -1.27
C THR A 102 -3.17 4.79 -1.13
N HIS A 103 -2.54 4.55 0.02
CA HIS A 103 -1.89 3.27 0.34
C HIS A 103 -2.82 2.06 0.24
N LEU A 104 -4.12 2.25 0.46
CA LEU A 104 -5.13 1.19 0.38
C LEU A 104 -5.92 1.22 -0.94
N VAL A 105 -5.27 1.57 -2.06
CA VAL A 105 -5.91 1.64 -3.40
C VAL A 105 -6.74 0.39 -3.75
N GLN A 106 -6.32 -0.80 -3.33
CA GLN A 106 -7.05 -2.06 -3.53
C GLN A 106 -8.37 -2.16 -2.75
N VAL A 107 -8.49 -1.40 -1.66
CA VAL A 107 -9.73 -1.29 -0.88
C VAL A 107 -10.59 -0.14 -1.41
N GLU A 108 -9.95 0.94 -1.87
CA GLU A 108 -10.63 2.14 -2.38
C GLU A 108 -11.22 1.95 -3.78
N GLN A 109 -10.55 1.16 -4.62
CA GLN A 109 -10.92 0.90 -6.02
C GLN A 109 -10.83 -0.60 -6.34
N PRO A 110 -11.59 -1.47 -5.65
CA PRO A 110 -11.43 -2.91 -5.77
C PRO A 110 -11.72 -3.40 -7.19
N GLU A 111 -12.75 -2.88 -7.87
CA GLU A 111 -13.10 -3.28 -9.23
C GLU A 111 -12.01 -2.88 -10.23
N ALA A 112 -11.47 -1.68 -10.12
CA ALA A 112 -10.47 -1.19 -11.06
C ALA A 112 -9.10 -1.84 -10.84
N VAL A 113 -8.73 -2.11 -9.58
CA VAL A 113 -7.54 -2.92 -9.25
C VAL A 113 -7.70 -4.35 -9.75
N HIS A 114 -8.88 -4.95 -9.57
CA HIS A 114 -9.16 -6.29 -10.08
C HIS A 114 -9.05 -6.33 -11.61
N ALA A 115 -9.66 -5.37 -12.32
CA ALA A 115 -9.56 -5.29 -13.78
C ALA A 115 -8.11 -5.14 -14.27
N ALA A 116 -7.26 -4.37 -13.56
CA ALA A 116 -5.84 -4.25 -13.89
C ALA A 116 -5.10 -5.58 -13.73
N ILE A 117 -5.40 -6.34 -12.68
CA ILE A 117 -4.84 -7.68 -12.45
C ILE A 117 -5.30 -8.65 -13.53
N GLU A 118 -6.60 -8.69 -13.84
CA GLU A 118 -7.14 -9.57 -14.89
C GLU A 118 -6.52 -9.29 -16.26
N ALA A 119 -6.43 -8.00 -16.64
CA ALA A 119 -5.82 -7.59 -17.90
C ALA A 119 -4.35 -8.03 -17.99
N PHE A 120 -3.60 -7.88 -16.89
CA PHE A 120 -2.22 -8.33 -16.82
C PHE A 120 -2.09 -9.85 -16.95
N LEU A 121 -2.90 -10.62 -16.23
CA LEU A 121 -2.89 -12.09 -16.34
C LEU A 121 -3.20 -12.56 -17.76
N GLN A 122 -4.20 -11.95 -18.40
CA GLN A 122 -4.56 -12.26 -19.78
C GLN A 122 -3.44 -11.91 -20.78
N ALA A 123 -2.80 -10.74 -20.62
CA ALA A 123 -1.74 -10.28 -21.51
C ALA A 123 -0.49 -11.18 -21.45
N HIS A 124 -0.21 -11.78 -20.29
CA HIS A 124 0.94 -12.66 -20.07
C HIS A 124 0.59 -14.16 -20.07
N ALA A 125 -0.67 -14.51 -20.33
CA ALA A 125 -1.19 -15.88 -20.34
C ALA A 125 -0.86 -16.67 -19.05
N LEU A 126 -1.09 -16.05 -17.89
CA LEU A 126 -0.82 -16.59 -16.55
C LEU A 126 -2.07 -17.14 -15.87
#